data_AF-A0A4Y7U5T7-F1
#
_entry.id   AF-A0A4Y7U5T7-F1
#
_cell.length_a   1.000
_cell.length_b   1.000
_cell.length_c   1.000
_cell.angle_alpha   90.00
_cell.angle_beta   90.00
_cell.angle_gamma   90.00
#
_symmetry.space_group_name_H-M   'P 1'
#
loop_
_entity.id
_entity.type
_entity.pdbx_description
1 polymer ?
#
loop_
_entity_poly.entity_id
_entity_poly.type
_entity_poly.pdbx_seq_one_letter_code
_entity_poly.pdbx_strand_id
1 'polypeptide(L)'
;LNVKNVRNFNVAAFGNTTATWKISIPEGLQGVQYKILAKSGTFSDGEENILPVLTNNMLVTESIPIWVRENSKKEYAFENLKNNNSNTLRNHQFTLEYTSNPSWIAIQSLPYLMEYEHECAEQTFARFYANALATEIISGNPKIATVFEDWRKNGKLNSKLEENEELKSIILAETPWLNDAQSEDEKKKNLALLFDLEKMKTSQEATFDKLKQKQKSSG
;
A
#
# COMPACT_ATOMS: atom_id res chain seq x y z
N LEU A 1 11.35 14.49 -25.13
CA LEU A 1 9.87 14.40 -25.26
C LEU A 1 9.27 15.77 -24.93
N ASN A 2 8.07 16.09 -25.42
CA ASN A 2 7.31 17.30 -25.03
C ASN A 2 8.00 18.67 -25.30
N VAL A 3 8.74 18.81 -26.40
CA VAL A 3 9.58 19.99 -26.70
C VAL A 3 8.85 21.20 -27.33
N LYS A 4 7.59 21.07 -27.73
CA LYS A 4 6.78 22.16 -28.31
C LYS A 4 5.60 22.49 -27.37
N ASN A 5 5.90 23.21 -26.30
CA ASN A 5 4.96 23.52 -25.20
C ASN A 5 4.37 24.95 -25.25
N VAL A 6 4.88 25.84 -26.11
CA VAL A 6 4.33 27.19 -26.28
C VAL A 6 3.23 27.19 -27.35
N ARG A 7 2.07 27.76 -27.03
CA ARG A 7 0.92 27.91 -27.93
C ARG A 7 0.40 29.33 -27.89
N ASN A 8 0.28 29.95 -29.06
CA ASN A 8 -0.44 31.21 -29.20
C ASN A 8 -1.94 30.91 -29.26
N PHE A 9 -2.74 31.74 -28.61
CA PHE A 9 -4.20 31.67 -28.63
C PHE A 9 -4.78 33.08 -28.73
N ASN A 10 -6.05 33.18 -29.11
CA ASN A 10 -6.80 34.43 -29.11
C ASN A 10 -8.13 34.19 -28.40
N VAL A 11 -8.59 35.17 -27.64
CA VAL A 11 -9.87 35.12 -26.92
C VAL A 11 -10.54 36.48 -27.01
N ALA A 12 -11.83 36.49 -27.30
CA ALA A 12 -12.62 37.72 -27.31
C ALA A 12 -12.88 38.20 -25.87
N ALA A 13 -13.18 39.49 -25.70
CA ALA A 13 -13.62 40.02 -24.42
C ALA A 13 -14.86 39.25 -23.92
N PHE A 14 -14.86 38.87 -22.63
CA PHE A 14 -15.90 38.03 -22.00
C PHE A 14 -16.10 36.63 -22.65
N GLY A 15 -15.15 36.16 -23.45
CA GLY A 15 -15.16 34.84 -24.07
C GLY A 15 -14.28 33.81 -23.34
N ASN A 16 -14.29 32.58 -23.85
CA ASN A 16 -13.36 31.52 -23.46
C ASN A 16 -12.72 30.89 -24.70
N THR A 17 -11.61 30.18 -24.49
CA THR A 17 -10.92 29.42 -25.54
C THR A 17 -10.21 28.23 -24.92
N THR A 18 -9.89 27.23 -25.74
CA THR A 18 -9.23 26.00 -25.30
C THR A 18 -7.88 25.89 -25.98
N ALA A 19 -6.82 25.72 -25.18
CA ALA A 19 -5.51 25.32 -25.65
C ALA A 19 -5.29 23.83 -25.34
N THR A 20 -4.67 23.10 -26.27
CA THR A 20 -4.46 21.66 -26.12
C THR A 20 -3.00 21.30 -26.42
N TRP A 21 -2.44 20.45 -25.57
CA TRP A 21 -1.11 19.88 -25.73
C TRP A 21 -1.21 18.37 -25.78
N LYS A 22 -0.42 17.76 -26.67
CA LYS A 22 -0.21 16.32 -26.66
C LYS A 22 1.07 16.05 -25.88
N ILE A 23 0.91 15.38 -24.75
CA ILE A 23 2.01 15.01 -23.86
C ILE A 23 2.32 13.53 -24.07
N SER A 24 3.60 13.21 -24.27
CA SER A 24 4.10 11.85 -24.26
C SER A 24 4.75 11.59 -22.90
N ILE A 25 4.26 10.54 -22.23
CA ILE A 25 4.71 10.14 -20.90
C ILE A 25 5.69 8.97 -21.08
N PRO A 26 6.98 9.11 -20.70
CA PRO A 26 7.91 8.00 -20.64
C PRO A 26 7.43 6.85 -19.74
N GLU A 27 7.86 5.62 -20.03
CA GLU A 27 7.65 4.51 -19.11
C GLU A 27 8.37 4.73 -17.77
N GLY A 28 7.77 4.22 -16.69
CA GLY A 28 8.37 4.22 -15.35
C GLY A 28 8.15 5.49 -14.52
N LEU A 29 7.38 6.46 -15.01
CA LEU A 29 6.97 7.63 -14.23
C LEU A 29 5.65 7.33 -13.49
N GLN A 30 5.56 7.76 -12.23
CA GLN A 30 4.35 7.63 -11.40
C GLN A 30 3.47 8.88 -11.43
N GLY A 31 4.02 10.01 -11.86
CA GLY A 31 3.31 11.28 -11.96
C GLY A 31 4.04 12.24 -12.88
N VAL A 32 3.28 13.14 -13.49
CA VAL A 32 3.80 14.24 -14.30
C VAL A 32 3.29 15.54 -13.72
N GLN A 33 4.20 16.40 -13.27
CA GLN A 33 3.85 17.76 -12.91
C GLN A 33 3.67 18.59 -14.19
N TYR A 34 2.54 19.28 -14.32
CA TYR A 34 2.36 20.30 -15.34
C TYR A 34 2.33 21.68 -14.71
N LYS A 35 2.82 22.65 -15.48
CA LYS A 35 2.71 24.06 -15.19
C LYS A 35 2.29 24.79 -16.46
N ILE A 36 1.13 25.42 -16.43
CA ILE A 36 0.59 26.20 -17.54
C ILE A 36 0.67 27.66 -17.14
N LEU A 37 1.28 28.48 -17.99
CA LEU A 37 1.27 29.94 -17.83
C LEU A 37 0.65 30.58 -19.06
N ALA A 38 -0.31 31.47 -18.84
CA ALA A 38 -0.88 32.34 -19.85
C ALA A 38 -0.35 33.76 -19.65
N LYS A 39 -0.02 34.45 -20.75
CA LYS A 39 0.46 35.83 -20.71
C LYS A 39 -0.19 36.63 -21.83
N SER A 40 -0.68 37.82 -21.50
CA SER A 40 -1.17 38.81 -22.47
C SER A 40 -0.74 40.21 -22.04
N GLY A 41 0.14 40.84 -22.83
CA GLY A 41 0.72 42.15 -22.49
C GLY A 41 1.41 42.12 -21.12
N THR A 42 0.86 42.87 -20.16
CA THR A 42 1.35 43.00 -18.78
C THR A 42 0.70 42.03 -17.78
N PHE A 43 -0.31 41.26 -18.20
CA PHE A 43 -1.01 40.31 -17.34
C PHE A 43 -0.49 38.90 -17.56
N SER A 44 -0.40 38.13 -16.48
CA SER A 44 -0.11 36.70 -16.53
C SER A 44 -0.87 35.98 -15.44
N ASP A 45 -1.26 34.75 -15.73
CA ASP A 45 -1.88 33.83 -14.78
C ASP A 45 -1.36 32.41 -15.05
N GLY A 46 -1.46 31.51 -14.08
CA GLY A 46 -0.96 30.15 -14.25
C GLY A 46 -1.50 29.14 -13.25
N GLU A 47 -1.47 27.89 -13.68
CA GLU A 47 -1.92 26.74 -12.92
C GLU A 47 -0.78 25.71 -12.87
N GLU A 48 -0.60 25.09 -11.70
CA GLU A 48 0.37 24.03 -11.49
C GLU A 48 -0.32 22.88 -10.75
N ASN A 49 -0.20 21.68 -11.29
CA ASN A 49 -0.79 20.48 -10.68
C ASN A 49 -0.02 19.22 -11.08
N ILE A 50 -0.33 18.11 -10.42
CA ILE A 50 0.25 16.80 -10.68
C ILE A 50 -0.80 15.92 -11.35
N LEU A 51 -0.43 15.31 -12.48
CA LEU A 51 -1.21 14.28 -13.14
C LEU A 51 -0.65 12.91 -12.74
N PRO A 52 -1.41 12.05 -12.04
CA PRO A 52 -0.98 10.69 -11.75
C PRO A 52 -0.90 9.89 -13.06
N VAL A 53 0.13 9.05 -13.17
CA VAL A 53 0.33 8.16 -14.32
C VAL A 53 0.03 6.73 -13.87
N LEU A 54 -1.09 6.19 -14.35
CA LEU A 54 -1.48 4.83 -14.04
C LEU A 54 -0.72 3.84 -14.91
N THR A 55 -0.21 2.79 -14.28
CA THR A 55 0.42 1.69 -15.00
C THR A 55 -0.64 0.83 -15.67
N ASN A 56 -0.38 0.35 -16.88
CA ASN A 56 -1.23 -0.64 -17.56
C ASN A 56 -0.81 -2.09 -17.23
N ASN A 57 -0.15 -2.29 -16.10
CA ASN A 57 0.40 -3.57 -15.67
C ASN A 57 -0.37 -4.06 -14.45
N MET A 58 -0.47 -5.38 -14.30
CA MET A 58 -1.05 -6.03 -13.13
C MET A 58 0.01 -6.92 -12.50
N LEU A 59 0.11 -6.85 -11.17
CA LEU A 59 0.99 -7.75 -10.43
C LEU A 59 0.38 -9.15 -10.40
N VAL A 60 1.15 -10.14 -10.84
CA VAL A 60 0.77 -11.55 -10.78
C VAL A 60 1.73 -12.24 -9.81
N THR A 61 1.17 -12.78 -8.72
CA THR A 61 1.94 -13.45 -7.67
C THR A 61 1.65 -14.95 -7.68
N GLU A 62 2.71 -15.75 -7.73
CA GLU A 62 2.65 -17.20 -7.53
C GLU A 62 3.36 -17.53 -6.21
N SER A 63 2.68 -18.26 -5.31
CA SER A 63 3.22 -18.62 -3.99
C SER A 63 3.09 -20.12 -3.77
N ILE A 64 4.20 -20.76 -3.37
CA ILE A 64 4.24 -22.19 -3.04
C ILE A 64 4.63 -22.35 -1.57
N PRO A 65 3.77 -22.94 -0.72
CA PRO A 65 4.16 -23.23 0.66
C PRO A 65 5.15 -24.40 0.69
N ILE A 66 6.32 -24.18 1.28
CA ILE A 66 7.39 -25.16 1.37
C ILE A 66 7.41 -25.79 2.77
N TRP A 67 7.39 -27.13 2.82
CA TRP A 67 7.48 -27.90 4.06
C TRP A 67 8.57 -28.95 3.95
N VAL A 68 9.68 -28.72 4.65
CA VAL A 68 10.85 -29.62 4.66
C VAL A 68 10.97 -30.23 6.05
N ARG A 69 10.96 -31.57 6.11
CA ARG A 69 11.24 -32.31 7.35
C ARG A 69 12.76 -32.47 7.51
N GLU A 70 13.21 -32.73 8.73
CA GLU A 70 14.60 -33.07 9.00
C GLU A 70 15.08 -34.21 8.09
N ASN A 71 16.35 -34.12 7.65
CA ASN A 71 16.99 -35.11 6.77
C ASN A 71 16.26 -35.40 5.45
N SER A 72 15.43 -34.47 4.95
CA SER A 72 14.75 -34.60 3.66
C SER A 72 15.21 -33.54 2.65
N LYS A 73 15.26 -33.91 1.37
CA LYS A 73 15.43 -32.97 0.25
C LYS A 73 14.12 -32.92 -0.54
N LYS A 74 13.65 -31.73 -0.85
CA LYS A 74 12.51 -31.50 -1.75
C LYS A 74 12.87 -30.45 -2.78
N GLU A 75 12.37 -30.64 -3.99
CA GLU A 75 12.53 -29.71 -5.10
C GLU A 75 11.16 -29.14 -5.45
N TYR A 76 11.12 -27.83 -5.66
CA TYR A 76 9.91 -27.08 -5.98
C TYR A 76 10.18 -26.25 -7.23
N ALA A 77 9.20 -26.17 -8.12
CA ALA A 77 9.28 -25.39 -9.33
C ALA A 77 8.02 -24.53 -9.48
N PHE A 78 8.23 -23.27 -9.81
CA PHE A 78 7.18 -22.34 -10.20
C PHE A 78 6.85 -22.58 -11.67
N GLU A 79 5.95 -23.52 -11.96
CA GLU A 79 5.69 -23.96 -13.34
C GLU A 79 5.07 -22.84 -14.20
N ASN A 80 4.30 -21.92 -13.60
CA ASN A 80 3.76 -20.76 -14.32
C ASN A 80 4.85 -19.75 -14.67
N LEU A 81 5.82 -19.53 -13.78
CA LEU A 81 6.99 -18.70 -14.07
C LEU A 81 7.91 -19.35 -15.11
N LYS A 82 8.16 -20.66 -14.98
CA LYS A 82 9.08 -21.42 -15.83
C LYS A 82 8.58 -21.56 -17.27
N ASN A 83 7.28 -21.82 -17.44
CA ASN A 83 6.66 -22.08 -18.75
C ASN A 83 5.83 -20.88 -19.24
N ASN A 84 6.31 -19.66 -19.01
CA ASN A 84 5.63 -18.43 -19.43
C ASN A 84 5.98 -18.04 -20.89
N ASN A 85 5.00 -17.60 -21.66
CA ASN A 85 5.15 -17.15 -23.05
C ASN A 85 4.73 -15.68 -23.28
N SER A 86 4.57 -14.90 -22.21
CA SER A 86 4.16 -13.49 -22.28
C SER A 86 5.32 -12.61 -22.73
N ASN A 87 5.09 -11.84 -23.80
CA ASN A 87 6.05 -10.87 -24.34
C ASN A 87 6.14 -9.57 -23.51
N THR A 88 5.24 -9.38 -22.54
CA THR A 88 5.18 -8.17 -21.69
C THR A 88 5.58 -8.45 -20.25
N LEU A 89 5.89 -9.72 -19.91
CA LEU A 89 6.30 -10.10 -18.56
C LEU A 89 7.57 -9.33 -18.17
N ARG A 90 7.53 -8.71 -16.99
CA ARG A 90 8.70 -8.15 -16.32
C ARG A 90 8.81 -8.82 -14.96
N ASN A 91 9.94 -9.48 -14.72
CA ASN A 91 10.21 -10.08 -13.40
C ASN A 91 10.37 -8.96 -12.38
N HIS A 92 9.57 -9.01 -11.31
CA HIS A 92 9.58 -8.02 -10.23
C HIS A 92 10.46 -8.50 -9.08
N GLN A 93 10.07 -9.61 -8.45
CA GLN A 93 10.73 -10.10 -7.24
C GLN A 93 10.61 -11.62 -7.11
N PHE A 94 11.63 -12.23 -6.51
CA PHE A 94 11.58 -13.61 -6.04
C PHE A 94 11.95 -13.62 -4.55
N THR A 95 11.04 -14.10 -3.70
CA THR A 95 11.21 -14.10 -2.24
C THR A 95 11.13 -15.51 -1.71
N LEU A 96 12.09 -15.89 -0.86
CA LEU A 96 12.03 -17.09 -0.06
C LEU A 96 11.90 -16.70 1.41
N GLU A 97 10.77 -17.04 2.00
CA GLU A 97 10.52 -16.83 3.42
C GLU A 97 10.70 -18.14 4.18
N TYR A 98 11.43 -18.06 5.28
CA TYR A 98 11.65 -19.18 6.18
C TYR A 98 11.38 -18.74 7.61
N THR A 99 10.53 -19.50 8.30
CA THR A 99 10.35 -19.38 9.74
C THR A 99 10.29 -20.76 10.38
N SER A 100 10.91 -20.89 11.55
CA SER A 100 10.76 -22.06 12.40
C SER A 100 9.47 -22.01 13.24
N ASN A 101 8.78 -20.86 13.29
CA ASN A 101 7.54 -20.67 14.02
C ASN A 101 6.43 -20.10 13.11
N PRO A 102 5.42 -20.90 12.71
CA PRO A 102 4.37 -20.47 11.80
C PRO A 102 3.45 -19.39 12.39
N SER A 103 3.39 -19.23 13.73
CA SER A 103 2.65 -18.13 14.36
C SER A 103 3.15 -16.75 13.89
N TRP A 104 4.40 -16.68 13.45
CA TRP A 104 4.98 -15.46 12.89
C TRP A 104 4.33 -15.04 11.56
N ILE A 105 4.07 -16.00 10.67
CA ILE A 105 3.40 -15.75 9.39
C ILE A 105 1.98 -15.23 9.63
N ALA A 106 1.29 -15.85 10.59
CA ALA A 106 -0.06 -15.41 10.97
C ALA A 106 -0.05 -13.94 11.41
N ILE A 107 0.85 -13.56 12.32
CA ILE A 107 0.95 -12.17 12.80
C ILE A 107 1.27 -11.20 11.66
N GLN A 108 2.21 -11.55 10.78
CA GLN A 108 2.60 -10.69 9.65
C GLN A 108 1.46 -10.47 8.64
N SER A 109 0.48 -11.38 8.58
CA SER A 109 -0.67 -11.26 7.68
C SER A 109 -1.82 -10.40 8.22
N LEU A 110 -1.85 -10.12 9.52
CA LEU A 110 -2.94 -9.40 10.19
C LEU A 110 -3.07 -7.89 9.85
N PRO A 111 -1.99 -7.12 9.59
CA PRO A 111 -2.11 -5.70 9.25
C PRO A 111 -3.07 -5.40 8.11
N TYR A 112 -3.10 -6.25 7.08
CA TYR A 112 -4.02 -6.10 5.95
C TYR A 112 -5.49 -6.06 6.39
N LEU A 113 -5.86 -6.86 7.41
CA LEU A 113 -7.20 -6.88 7.97
C LEU A 113 -7.48 -5.70 8.92
N MET A 114 -6.44 -5.04 9.43
CA MET A 114 -6.52 -3.94 10.39
C MET A 114 -6.59 -2.57 9.70
N GLU A 115 -5.86 -2.38 8.60
CA GLU A 115 -5.59 -1.07 7.98
C GLU A 115 -6.52 -0.71 6.82
N TYR A 116 -7.44 -1.60 6.43
CA TYR A 116 -8.36 -1.32 5.32
C TYR A 116 -9.17 -0.04 5.59
N GLU A 117 -9.47 0.80 4.60
CA GLU A 117 -10.02 2.15 4.81
C GLU A 117 -11.55 2.16 5.08
N HIS A 118 -12.29 1.21 4.53
CA HIS A 118 -13.76 1.26 4.55
C HIS A 118 -14.38 0.76 5.87
N GLU A 119 -15.57 1.27 6.22
CA GLU A 119 -16.30 0.93 7.46
C GLU A 119 -17.55 0.06 7.24
N CYS A 120 -17.57 -0.76 6.20
CA CYS A 120 -18.59 -1.80 6.04
C CYS A 120 -18.57 -2.78 7.22
N ALA A 121 -19.68 -3.46 7.50
CA ALA A 121 -19.78 -4.38 8.63
C ALA A 121 -18.74 -5.50 8.56
N GLU A 122 -18.52 -6.07 7.36
CA GLU A 122 -17.47 -7.06 7.09
C GLU A 122 -16.08 -6.54 7.46
N GLN A 123 -15.72 -5.34 7.01
CA GLN A 123 -14.41 -4.73 7.26
C GLN A 123 -14.24 -4.39 8.74
N THR A 124 -15.29 -3.92 9.40
CA THR A 124 -15.28 -3.67 10.84
C THR A 124 -15.07 -4.96 11.63
N PHE A 125 -15.66 -6.07 11.19
CA PHE A 125 -15.45 -7.39 11.75
C PHE A 125 -14.03 -7.92 11.48
N ALA A 126 -13.49 -7.73 10.28
CA ALA A 126 -12.11 -8.11 9.96
C ALA A 126 -11.11 -7.43 10.90
N ARG A 127 -11.27 -6.13 11.15
CA ARG A 127 -10.44 -5.39 12.13
C ARG A 127 -10.61 -5.95 13.55
N PHE A 128 -11.83 -6.21 13.99
CA PHE A 128 -12.07 -6.81 15.31
C PHE A 128 -11.39 -8.17 15.44
N TYR A 129 -11.58 -9.05 14.45
CA TYR A 129 -11.01 -10.40 14.40
C TYR A 129 -9.48 -10.36 14.43
N ALA A 130 -8.88 -9.47 13.64
CA ALA A 130 -7.42 -9.32 13.60
C ALA A 130 -6.85 -8.87 14.95
N ASN A 131 -7.46 -7.88 15.61
CA ASN A 131 -7.04 -7.44 16.95
C ASN A 131 -7.16 -8.56 17.99
N ALA A 132 -8.28 -9.29 17.98
CA ALA A 132 -8.51 -10.39 18.92
C ALA A 132 -7.50 -11.54 18.71
N LEU A 133 -7.28 -11.95 17.46
CA LEU A 133 -6.34 -13.02 17.12
C LEU A 133 -4.90 -12.62 17.45
N ALA A 134 -4.51 -11.38 17.14
CA ALA A 134 -3.20 -10.85 17.49
C ALA A 134 -2.95 -10.89 18.99
N THR A 135 -3.93 -10.42 19.78
CA THR A 135 -3.86 -10.41 21.24
C THR A 135 -3.67 -11.82 21.80
N GLU A 136 -4.42 -12.79 21.27
CA GLU A 136 -4.30 -14.19 21.68
C GLU A 136 -2.93 -14.79 21.34
N ILE A 137 -2.45 -14.58 20.10
CA ILE A 137 -1.15 -15.12 19.69
C ILE A 137 -0.02 -14.50 20.51
N ILE A 138 -0.02 -13.18 20.73
CA ILE A 138 1.04 -12.48 21.47
C ILE A 138 1.01 -12.88 22.95
N SER A 139 -0.18 -12.93 23.57
CA SER A 139 -0.33 -13.31 24.98
C SER A 139 0.03 -14.78 25.22
N GLY A 140 -0.27 -15.66 24.26
CA GLY A 140 0.08 -17.08 24.31
C GLY A 140 1.55 -17.39 23.98
N ASN A 141 2.32 -16.44 23.44
CA ASN A 141 3.70 -16.65 23.01
C ASN A 141 4.67 -15.60 23.60
N PRO A 142 5.22 -15.84 24.81
CA PRO A 142 6.13 -14.90 25.48
C PRO A 142 7.37 -14.49 24.67
N LYS A 143 7.88 -15.41 23.83
CA LYS A 143 9.00 -15.13 22.93
C LYS A 143 8.64 -14.08 21.87
N ILE A 144 7.42 -14.15 21.32
CA ILE A 144 6.92 -13.19 20.34
C ILE A 144 6.71 -11.84 21.02
N ALA A 145 6.10 -11.82 22.20
CA ALA A 145 5.91 -10.60 22.99
C ALA A 145 7.23 -9.86 23.27
N THR A 146 8.29 -10.61 23.61
CA THR A 146 9.62 -10.01 23.87
C THR A 146 10.20 -9.32 22.63
N VAL A 147 10.05 -9.91 21.45
CA VAL A 147 10.53 -9.31 20.19
C VAL A 147 9.81 -7.99 19.88
N PHE A 148 8.50 -7.93 20.11
CA PHE A 148 7.72 -6.71 19.91
C PHE A 148 8.12 -5.59 20.86
N GLU A 149 8.39 -5.92 22.13
CA GLU A 149 8.91 -4.96 23.11
C GLU A 149 10.29 -4.40 22.72
N ASP A 150 11.17 -5.24 22.18
CA ASP A 150 12.48 -4.80 21.70
C ASP A 150 12.37 -3.88 20.48
N TRP A 151 11.47 -4.16 19.55
CA TRP A 151 11.21 -3.26 18.41
C TRP A 151 10.63 -1.92 18.84
N ARG A 152 9.71 -1.92 19.83
CA ARG A 152 9.12 -0.71 20.41
C ARG A 152 10.19 0.22 20.99
N LYS A 153 11.17 -0.34 21.71
CA LYS A 153 12.24 0.44 22.37
C LYS A 153 13.25 1.06 21.40
N ASN A 154 13.42 0.48 20.21
CA ASN A 154 14.45 0.88 19.24
C ASN A 154 13.97 1.88 18.16
N GLY A 155 12.69 2.24 18.11
CA GLY A 155 12.11 3.02 17.01
C GLY A 155 12.24 4.54 17.14
N LYS A 156 13.06 5.19 16.30
CA LYS A 156 12.90 6.62 15.98
C LYS A 156 11.78 6.81 14.93
N LEU A 157 10.84 7.71 15.24
CA LEU A 157 9.74 8.13 14.38
C LEU A 157 10.27 9.08 13.32
N ASN A 158 10.12 8.74 12.03
CA ASN A 158 10.07 9.63 10.86
C ASN A 158 10.03 8.72 9.61
N SER A 159 8.85 8.44 9.06
CA SER A 159 8.75 7.96 7.67
C SER A 159 8.45 9.18 6.79
N LYS A 160 9.29 9.43 5.79
CA LYS A 160 9.16 10.60 4.89
C LYS A 160 8.02 10.46 3.87
N LEU A 161 7.30 9.33 3.87
CA LEU A 161 6.18 9.05 2.96
C LEU A 161 4.81 9.44 3.56
N GLU A 162 4.77 9.89 4.82
CA GLU A 162 3.53 10.32 5.51
C GLU A 162 3.08 11.74 5.14
N GLU A 163 3.82 12.49 4.32
CA GLU A 163 3.57 13.93 4.12
C GLU A 163 2.47 14.26 3.08
N ASN A 164 1.91 13.29 2.34
CA ASN A 164 0.84 13.58 1.36
C ASN A 164 -0.19 12.42 1.21
N GLU A 165 -1.32 12.54 1.91
CA GLU A 165 -2.35 11.49 1.98
C GLU A 165 -3.15 11.28 0.67
N GLU A 166 -3.29 12.32 -0.16
CA GLU A 166 -4.13 12.25 -1.38
C GLU A 166 -3.40 11.52 -2.53
N LEU A 167 -2.08 11.70 -2.64
CA LEU A 167 -1.25 10.90 -3.55
C LEU A 167 -1.09 9.45 -3.07
N LYS A 168 -1.10 9.22 -1.75
CA LYS A 168 -0.97 7.89 -1.14
C LYS A 168 -2.15 6.98 -1.52
N SER A 169 -3.39 7.44 -1.39
CA SER A 169 -4.57 6.59 -1.65
C SER A 169 -4.65 6.14 -3.11
N ILE A 170 -4.39 7.04 -4.06
CA ILE A 170 -4.43 6.75 -5.50
C ILE A 170 -3.25 5.86 -5.91
N ILE A 171 -2.03 6.16 -5.45
CA ILE A 171 -0.84 5.38 -5.84
C ILE A 171 -0.82 4.01 -5.17
N LEU A 172 -1.24 3.87 -3.90
CA LEU A 172 -1.28 2.58 -3.21
C LEU A 172 -2.37 1.64 -3.76
N ALA A 173 -3.54 2.19 -4.14
CA ALA A 173 -4.60 1.38 -4.75
C ALA A 173 -4.18 0.80 -6.11
N GLU A 174 -3.41 1.58 -6.88
CA GLU A 174 -3.06 1.25 -8.28
C GLU A 174 -1.65 0.64 -8.45
N THR A 175 -0.78 0.80 -7.45
CA THR A 175 0.59 0.22 -7.46
C THR A 175 0.94 -0.48 -6.12
N PRO A 176 0.32 -1.63 -5.80
CA PRO A 176 0.53 -2.32 -4.52
C PRO A 176 1.99 -2.67 -4.20
N TRP A 177 2.82 -2.89 -5.22
CA TRP A 177 4.26 -3.18 -5.09
C TRP A 177 5.09 -1.98 -4.63
N LEU A 178 4.52 -0.77 -4.58
CA LEU A 178 5.23 0.38 -3.98
C LEU A 178 5.51 0.13 -2.49
N ASN A 179 4.69 -0.69 -1.81
CA ASN A 179 4.95 -1.12 -0.44
C ASN A 179 6.16 -2.06 -0.32
N ASP A 180 6.58 -2.73 -1.40
CA ASP A 180 7.80 -3.56 -1.40
C ASP A 180 9.07 -2.70 -1.29
N ALA A 181 8.98 -1.39 -1.58
CA ALA A 181 10.08 -0.45 -1.42
C ALA A 181 10.30 -0.03 0.05
N GLN A 182 9.41 -0.40 0.98
CA GLN A 182 9.63 -0.17 2.40
C GLN A 182 10.74 -1.09 2.91
N SER A 183 11.67 -0.52 3.67
CA SER A 183 12.74 -1.31 4.30
C SER A 183 12.15 -2.32 5.30
N GLU A 184 12.82 -3.46 5.48
CA GLU A 184 12.44 -4.44 6.49
C GLU A 184 12.35 -3.83 7.91
N ASP A 185 13.16 -2.81 8.18
CA ASP A 185 13.13 -2.09 9.46
C ASP A 185 11.87 -1.23 9.62
N GLU A 186 11.38 -0.63 8.52
CA GLU A 186 10.11 0.10 8.50
C GLU A 186 8.92 -0.84 8.67
N LYS A 187 8.93 -2.02 8.03
CA LYS A 187 7.90 -3.05 8.23
C LYS A 187 7.85 -3.54 9.68
N LYS A 188 8.99 -3.88 10.28
CA LYS A 188 9.08 -4.30 11.70
C LYS A 188 8.56 -3.22 12.64
N LYS A 189 8.86 -1.96 12.33
CA LYS A 189 8.39 -0.81 13.10
C LYS A 189 6.87 -0.63 13.00
N ASN A 190 6.30 -0.72 11.81
CA ASN A 190 4.85 -0.63 11.61
C ASN A 190 4.12 -1.77 12.32
N LEU A 191 4.66 -3.00 12.23
CA LEU A 191 4.17 -4.15 12.99
C LEU A 191 4.22 -3.87 14.50
N ALA A 192 5.34 -3.35 15.02
CA ALA A 192 5.44 -3.03 16.45
C ALA A 192 4.44 -1.97 16.92
N LEU A 193 4.12 -0.99 16.08
CA LEU A 193 3.11 0.02 16.38
C LEU A 193 1.68 -0.56 16.36
N LEU A 194 1.39 -1.41 15.37
CA LEU A 194 0.09 -2.06 15.20
C LEU A 194 -0.21 -3.03 16.34
N PHE A 195 0.81 -3.74 16.83
CA PHE A 195 0.70 -4.75 17.87
C PHE A 195 0.97 -4.22 19.29
N ASP A 196 0.68 -2.94 19.54
CA ASP A 196 0.64 -2.40 20.90
C ASP A 196 -0.61 -2.94 21.63
N LEU A 197 -0.40 -3.83 22.61
CA LEU A 197 -1.48 -4.57 23.30
C LEU A 197 -2.56 -3.64 23.89
N GLU A 198 -2.18 -2.47 24.39
CA GLU A 198 -3.12 -1.50 24.93
C GLU A 198 -4.00 -0.90 23.81
N LYS A 199 -3.37 -0.49 22.70
CA LYS A 199 -4.09 0.04 21.54
C LYS A 199 -4.99 -1.00 20.89
N MET A 200 -4.51 -2.23 20.74
CA MET A 200 -5.29 -3.33 20.17
C MET A 200 -6.54 -3.61 21.00
N LYS A 201 -6.41 -3.62 22.32
CA LYS A 201 -7.56 -3.82 23.21
C LYS A 201 -8.59 -2.70 23.04
N THR A 202 -8.15 -1.44 23.05
CA THR A 202 -9.06 -0.30 22.83
C THR A 202 -9.70 -0.35 21.44
N SER A 203 -8.94 -0.71 20.40
CA SER A 203 -9.43 -0.88 19.04
C SER A 203 -10.45 -2.01 18.92
N GLN A 204 -10.21 -3.13 19.60
CA GLN A 204 -11.12 -4.26 19.65
C GLN A 204 -12.46 -3.89 20.32
N GLU A 205 -12.42 -3.20 21.46
CA GLU A 205 -13.63 -2.72 22.14
C GLU A 205 -14.41 -1.74 21.27
N ALA A 206 -13.73 -0.76 20.68
CA ALA A 206 -14.35 0.23 19.79
C ALA A 206 -14.96 -0.39 18.52
N THR A 207 -14.26 -1.33 17.87
CA THR A 207 -14.78 -2.02 16.68
C THR A 207 -15.96 -2.93 17.01
N PHE A 208 -15.94 -3.59 18.17
CA PHE A 208 -17.07 -4.37 18.66
C PHE A 208 -18.31 -3.51 18.90
N ASP A 209 -18.16 -2.34 19.53
CA ASP A 209 -19.27 -1.43 19.76
C ASP A 209 -19.82 -0.83 18.45
N LYS A 210 -18.95 -0.55 17.48
CA LYS A 210 -19.38 -0.17 16.12
C LYS A 210 -20.20 -1.27 15.46
N LEU A 211 -19.83 -2.54 15.62
CA LEU A 211 -20.60 -3.68 15.09
C LEU A 211 -21.98 -3.77 15.74
N LYS A 212 -22.08 -3.61 17.07
CA LYS A 212 -23.38 -3.55 17.77
C LYS A 212 -24.26 -2.43 17.23
N GLN A 213 -23.72 -1.24 17.00
CA GLN A 213 -24.48 -0.11 16.46
C GLN A 213 -24.97 -0.35 15.03
N LYS A 214 -24.26 -1.17 14.25
CA LYS A 214 -24.67 -1.56 12.89
C LYS A 214 -25.72 -2.67 12.89
N GLN A 215 -25.96 -3.33 14.01
CA GLN A 215 -26.97 -4.37 14.14
C GLN A 215 -28.38 -3.78 14.07
N LYS A 216 -29.24 -4.33 13.20
CA LYS A 216 -30.64 -3.94 13.14
C LYS A 216 -31.45 -4.67 14.20
N SER A 217 -32.64 -4.18 14.50
CA SER A 217 -33.58 -4.86 15.42
C SER A 217 -33.97 -6.27 14.98
N SER A 218 -33.79 -6.60 13.69
CA SER A 218 -34.00 -7.93 13.12
C SER A 218 -32.87 -8.94 13.40
N GLY A 219 -31.76 -8.49 14.01
CA GLY A 219 -30.49 -9.21 13.95
C GLY A 219 -29.65 -8.77 12.76
#